data_AF-A0A2U1JSN1-F1
#
_entry.id   AF-A0A2U1JSN1-F1
#
_cell.length_a   1.000
_cell.length_b   1.000
_cell.length_c   1.000
_cell.angle_alpha   90.00
_cell.angle_beta   90.00
_cell.angle_gamma   90.00
#
_symmetry.space_group_name_H-M   'P 1'
#
loop_
_entity.id
_entity.type
_entity.pdbx_description
1 polymer ?
#
loop_
_entity_poly.entity_id
_entity_poly.type
_entity_poly.pdbx_seq_one_letter_code
_entity_poly.pdbx_strand_id
1 'polypeptide(L)'
;MKRKYGLMSIILCILGLLLIYFNSLSQEGIIGVYFFIGIIFWIASIVLGIGGIALKEKGCLKYMGILIIFLILIGYALLIILFAITGFGA
;
A
#
# COMPACT_ATOMS: atom_id res chain seq x y z
N MET A 1 22.76 0.94 16.09
CA MET A 1 22.06 0.52 14.84
C MET A 1 21.39 1.74 14.23
N LYS A 2 21.81 2.19 13.03
CA LYS A 2 21.04 3.18 12.25
C LYS A 2 19.74 2.51 11.83
N ARG A 3 18.62 2.77 12.53
CA ARG A 3 17.33 2.19 12.20
C ARG A 3 16.90 2.74 10.84
N LYS A 4 16.92 1.89 9.80
CA LYS A 4 16.59 2.22 8.42
C LYS A 4 15.08 2.12 8.20
N TYR A 5 14.31 3.01 8.81
CA TYR A 5 12.83 2.98 8.79
C TYR A 5 12.28 3.10 7.38
N GLY A 6 12.90 3.95 6.55
CA GLY A 6 12.50 4.07 5.14
C GLY A 6 12.61 2.77 4.36
N LEU A 7 13.70 2.01 4.54
CA LEU A 7 13.91 0.72 3.88
C LEU A 7 12.89 -0.32 4.35
N MET A 8 12.59 -0.35 5.65
CA MET A 8 11.55 -1.23 6.19
C MET A 8 10.15 -0.89 5.66
N SER A 9 9.83 0.41 5.50
CA SER A 9 8.53 0.80 4.91
C SER A 9 8.35 0.25 3.50
N ILE A 10 9.40 0.31 2.67
CA ILE A 10 9.35 -0.20 1.28
C ILE A 10 9.16 -1.71 1.27
N ILE A 11 9.92 -2.43 2.10
CA ILE A 11 9.80 -3.90 2.20
C ILE A 11 8.38 -4.30 2.59
N LEU A 12 7.81 -3.64 3.61
CA LEU A 12 6.44 -3.89 4.05
C LEU A 12 5.40 -3.53 2.98
N CYS A 13 5.63 -2.45 2.23
CA CYS A 13 4.78 -2.06 1.12
C CYS A 13 4.74 -3.14 0.02
N ILE A 14 5.91 -3.65 -0.37
CA ILE A 14 6.03 -4.70 -1.40
C ILE A 14 5.40 -6.01 -0.91
N LEU A 15 5.63 -6.39 0.35
CA LEU A 15 5.02 -7.57 0.95
C LEU A 15 3.49 -7.44 1.00
N GLY A 16 2.97 -6.28 1.39
CA GLY A 16 1.52 -6.03 1.38
C GLY A 16 0.92 -6.14 -0.02
N LEU A 17 1.60 -5.61 -1.03
CA LEU A 17 1.21 -5.76 -2.44
C LEU A 17 1.18 -7.23 -2.89
N LEU A 18 2.23 -7.99 -2.57
CA LEU A 18 2.31 -9.42 -2.89
C LEU A 18 1.19 -10.21 -2.24
N LEU A 19 0.88 -9.93 -0.97
CA LEU A 19 -0.21 -10.60 -0.25
C LEU A 19 -1.58 -10.30 -0.88
N ILE A 20 -1.83 -9.05 -1.25
CA ILE A 20 -3.06 -8.66 -1.95
C ILE A 20 -3.13 -9.34 -3.32
N TYR A 21 -2.01 -9.44 -4.03
CA TYR A 21 -1.92 -10.14 -5.30
C TYR A 21 -2.20 -11.65 -5.14
N PHE A 22 -1.58 -12.31 -4.17
CA PHE A 22 -1.88 -13.72 -3.88
C PHE A 22 -3.34 -13.93 -3.48
N ASN A 23 -3.94 -12.99 -2.76
CA ASN A 23 -5.38 -13.03 -2.47
C ASN A 23 -6.22 -13.03 -3.76
N SER A 24 -5.85 -12.21 -4.75
CA SER A 24 -6.56 -12.15 -6.04
C SER A 24 -6.44 -13.44 -6.88
N LEU A 25 -5.39 -14.24 -6.64
CA LEU A 25 -5.23 -15.57 -7.25
C LEU A 25 -5.98 -16.67 -6.50
N SER A 26 -6.38 -16.42 -5.25
CA SER A 26 -7.13 -17.39 -4.45
C SER A 26 -8.57 -17.49 -4.94
N GLN A 27 -9.13 -18.70 -4.93
CA GLN A 27 -10.53 -18.94 -5.30
C GLN A 27 -11.52 -18.51 -4.19
N GLU A 28 -11.02 -18.00 -3.06
CA GLU A 28 -11.83 -17.61 -1.89
C GLU A 28 -12.54 -16.26 -2.05
N GLY A 29 -12.42 -15.61 -3.22
CA GLY A 29 -13.05 -14.33 -3.52
C GLY A 29 -12.20 -13.12 -3.14
N ILE A 30 -12.79 -11.93 -3.25
CA ILE A 30 -12.07 -10.64 -3.16
C ILE A 30 -11.56 -10.35 -1.73
N ILE A 31 -12.23 -10.89 -0.71
CA ILE A 31 -11.94 -10.61 0.71
C ILE A 31 -11.52 -11.91 1.38
N GLY A 32 -10.22 -12.19 1.37
CA GLY A 32 -9.62 -13.35 2.04
C GLY A 32 -8.65 -12.94 3.15
N VAL A 33 -8.09 -13.92 3.86
CA VAL A 33 -7.13 -13.66 4.97
C VAL A 33 -5.91 -12.88 4.48
N TYR A 34 -5.40 -13.20 3.29
CA TYR A 34 -4.26 -12.51 2.69
C TYR A 34 -4.56 -11.04 2.36
N PHE A 35 -5.80 -10.70 2.03
CA PHE A 35 -6.21 -9.31 1.83
C PHE A 35 -6.09 -8.49 3.12
N PHE A 36 -6.60 -9.01 4.24
CA PHE A 36 -6.50 -8.33 5.54
C PHE A 36 -5.04 -8.19 6.01
N ILE A 37 -4.23 -9.25 5.84
CA ILE A 37 -2.81 -9.18 6.16
C ILE A 37 -2.11 -8.13 5.28
N GLY A 38 -2.42 -8.10 3.98
CA GLY A 38 -1.87 -7.10 3.06
C GLY A 38 -2.17 -5.66 3.48
N ILE A 39 -3.40 -5.40 3.92
CA ILE A 39 -3.80 -4.09 4.47
C ILE A 39 -3.00 -3.75 5.73
N ILE A 40 -2.84 -4.69 6.66
CA ILE A 40 -2.05 -4.48 7.88
C ILE A 40 -0.61 -4.11 7.53
N PHE A 41 -0.02 -4.77 6.54
CA PHE A 41 1.34 -4.47 6.05
C PHE A 41 1.43 -3.08 5.42
N TRP A 42 0.41 -2.63 4.68
CA TRP A 42 0.36 -1.27 4.16
C TRP A 42 0.23 -0.22 5.27
N ILE A 43 -0.61 -0.45 6.28
CA ILE A 43 -0.71 0.45 7.44
C ILE A 43 0.64 0.53 8.17
N ALA A 44 1.29 -0.61 8.42
CA ALA A 44 2.61 -0.67 9.05
C ALA A 44 3.68 0.07 8.22
N SER A 45 3.65 -0.05 6.89
CA SER A 45 4.51 0.71 5.97
C SER A 45 4.33 2.22 6.15
N ILE A 46 3.09 2.72 6.19
CA ILE A 46 2.81 4.15 6.40
C ILE A 46 3.35 4.62 7.76
N VAL A 47 3.07 3.87 8.83
CA VAL A 47 3.52 4.21 10.19
C VAL A 47 5.04 4.29 10.26
N LEU A 48 5.76 3.34 9.63
CA LEU A 48 7.22 3.35 9.60
C LEU A 48 7.77 4.48 8.72
N GLY A 49 7.12 4.79 7.60
CA GLY A 49 7.45 5.95 6.78
C GLY A 49 7.33 7.26 7.55
N ILE A 50 6.22 7.46 8.26
CA ILE A 50 5.99 8.62 9.14
C ILE A 50 7.02 8.64 10.27
N GLY A 51 7.33 7.50 10.87
CA GLY A 51 8.39 7.37 11.87
C GLY A 51 9.77 7.79 11.34
N GLY A 52 10.13 7.40 10.11
CA GLY A 52 11.36 7.83 9.45
C GLY A 52 11.40 9.34 9.17
N ILE A 53 10.24 9.96 8.88
CA ILE A 53 10.11 11.42 8.74
C ILE A 53 10.31 12.12 10.08
N ALA A 54 9.62 11.66 11.13
CA ALA A 54 9.69 12.22 12.48
C ALA A 54 11.12 12.13 13.06
N LEU A 55 11.82 11.04 12.79
CA LEU A 55 13.21 10.83 13.21
C LEU A 55 14.25 11.52 12.32
N LYS A 56 13.80 12.35 11.36
CA LYS A 56 14.66 13.11 10.43
C LYS A 56 15.69 12.21 9.71
N GLU A 57 15.30 10.98 9.32
CA GLU A 57 16.15 10.13 8.49
C GLU A 57 16.55 10.90 7.22
N LYS A 58 17.84 10.84 6.85
CA LYS A 58 18.33 11.45 5.61
C LYS A 58 17.99 10.55 4.43
N GLY A 59 17.49 11.16 3.35
CA GLY A 59 17.20 10.50 2.07
C GLY A 59 15.70 10.36 1.76
N CYS A 60 15.40 10.11 0.48
CA CYS A 60 14.02 10.03 -0.01
C CYS A 60 13.31 8.69 0.30
N LEU A 61 14.04 7.66 0.73
CA LEU A 61 13.45 6.32 0.93
C LEU A 61 12.31 6.29 1.95
N LYS A 62 12.32 7.20 2.94
CA LYS A 62 11.24 7.31 3.95
C LYS A 62 9.89 7.73 3.36
N TYR A 63 9.88 8.35 2.19
CA TYR A 63 8.65 8.78 1.51
C TYR A 63 8.15 7.76 0.48
N MET A 64 9.03 6.89 -0.04
CA MET A 64 8.70 5.95 -1.12
C MET A 64 7.55 5.01 -0.77
N GLY A 65 7.58 4.38 0.42
CA GLY A 65 6.50 3.48 0.86
C GLY A 65 5.15 4.19 0.95
N ILE A 66 5.13 5.43 1.47
CA ILE A 66 3.92 6.25 1.57
C ILE A 66 3.42 6.64 0.18
N LEU A 67 4.33 7.09 -0.69
CA LEU A 67 4.02 7.55 -2.04
C LEU A 67 3.38 6.43 -2.88
N ILE A 68 3.94 5.21 -2.82
CA ILE A 68 3.43 4.05 -3.55
C ILE A 68 2.00 3.72 -3.10
N ILE A 69 1.74 3.70 -1.79
CA ILE A 69 0.39 3.41 -1.26
C ILE A 69 -0.61 4.50 -1.69
N PHE A 70 -0.22 5.77 -1.64
CA PHE A 70 -1.05 6.87 -2.14
C PHE A 70 -1.35 6.75 -3.63
N LEU A 71 -0.36 6.39 -4.44
CA LEU A 71 -0.54 6.20 -5.88
C LEU A 71 -1.56 5.09 -6.17
N ILE A 72 -1.50 3.99 -5.40
CA ILE A 72 -2.44 2.87 -5.52
C ILE A 72 -3.85 3.30 -5.11
N LEU A 73 -4.01 4.00 -3.99
CA LEU A 73 -5.31 4.52 -3.53
C LEU A 73 -5.94 5.46 -4.57
N ILE A 74 -5.15 6.39 -5.13
CA ILE A 74 -5.60 7.30 -6.19
C ILE A 74 -6.00 6.51 -7.44
N GLY A 75 -5.20 5.50 -7.82
CA GLY A 75 -5.51 4.62 -8.95
C GLY A 75 -6.84 3.89 -8.79
N TYR A 76 -7.10 3.31 -7.61
CA TYR A 76 -8.39 2.68 -7.30
C TYR A 76 -9.55 3.68 -7.29
N ALA A 77 -9.36 4.86 -6.70
CA ALA A 77 -10.37 5.91 -6.71
C ALA A 77 -10.74 6.35 -8.13
N LEU A 78 -9.73 6.54 -9.00
CA LEU A 78 -9.93 6.87 -10.42
C LEU A 78 -10.69 5.77 -11.16
N LEU A 79 -10.36 4.50 -10.92
CA LEU A 79 -11.07 3.36 -11.50
C LEU A 79 -12.55 3.37 -11.12
N ILE A 80 -12.88 3.59 -9.83
CA ILE A 80 -14.26 3.67 -9.35
C ILE A 80 -15.01 4.82 -10.04
N ILE A 81 -14.38 5.99 -10.14
CA ILE A 81 -14.97 7.15 -10.84
C ILE A 81 -15.22 6.82 -12.31
N LEU A 82 -14.27 6.16 -12.98
CA LEU A 82 -14.41 5.77 -14.38
C LEU A 82 -15.60 4.83 -14.57
N PHE A 83 -15.72 3.80 -13.72
CA PHE A 83 -16.86 2.87 -13.72
C PHE A 83 -18.18 3.58 -13.40
N ALA A 84 -18.18 4.55 -12.49
CA ALA A 84 -19.38 5.31 -12.17
C ALA A 84 -19.85 6.12 -13.39
N ILE A 85 -18.93 6.75 -14.14
CA ILE A 85 -19.27 7.56 -15.32
C ILE A 85 -19.68 6.67 -16.51
N THR A 86 -19.01 5.54 -16.74
CA THR A 86 -19.34 4.63 -17.86
C THR A 86 -20.55 3.73 -17.57
N GLY A 87 -20.79 3.37 -16.30
CA GLY A 87 -21.91 2.54 -15.88
C GLY A 87 -23.24 3.29 -15.70
N PHE A 88 -23.22 4.62 -15.53
CA PHE A 88 -24.43 5.46 -15.53
C PHE A 88 -24.91 5.86 -16.93
N GLY A 89 -24.27 5.38 -17.99
CA GLY A 89 -24.58 5.72 -19.39
C GLY A 89 -25.31 4.63 -20.18
N ALA A 90 -25.86 3.60 -19.53
CA ALA A 90 -26.67 2.55 -20.14
C ALA A 90 -28.14 2.64 -19.69
#